data_AF-A0A3B1BYK2-F1
#
_entry.id   AF-A0A3B1BYK2-F1
#
_cell.length_a   1.000
_cell.length_b   1.000
_cell.length_c   1.000
_cell.angle_alpha   90.00
_cell.angle_beta   90.00
_cell.angle_gamma   90.00
#
_symmetry.space_group_name_H-M   'P 1'
#
loop_
_entity.id
_entity.type
_entity.pdbx_description
1 polymer ?
#
loop_
_entity_poly.entity_id
_entity_poly.type
_entity_poly.pdbx_seq_one_letter_code
_entity_poly.pdbx_strand_id
1 'polypeptide(L)' 'MALLINDECVNCGVCEPECPNEAITEGEDIYDIDP' A
#
# COMPACT_ATOMS: atom_id res chain seq x y z
N MET A 1 -9.44 2.39 8.02
CA MET A 1 -8.87 2.75 6.71
C MET A 1 -7.67 3.64 6.95
N ALA A 2 -6.47 3.12 6.75
CA ALA A 2 -5.26 3.92 6.79
C ALA A 2 -5.03 4.44 5.36
N LEU A 3 -5.42 5.68 5.09
CA LEU A 3 -5.23 6.34 3.80
C LEU A 3 -3.88 7.07 3.77
N LEU A 4 -2.83 6.38 4.23
CA LEU A 4 -1.46 6.89 4.15
C LEU A 4 -0.50 5.71 4.27
N ILE A 5 0.19 5.40 3.18
CA ILE A 5 1.43 4.62 3.24
C ILE A 5 2.53 5.63 3.52
N ASN A 6 3.25 5.42 4.60
CA ASN A 6 4.32 6.31 5.03
C ASN A 6 5.69 5.67 4.75
N ASP A 7 6.73 6.42 5.06
CA ASP A 7 8.14 6.04 4.98
C ASP A 7 8.54 4.89 5.94
N GLU A 8 7.64 4.45 6.82
CA GLU A 8 7.83 3.26 7.66
C GLU A 8 7.35 1.97 6.98
N CYS A 9 6.84 2.04 5.75
CA CYS A 9 6.46 0.87 4.98
C CYS A 9 7.68 -0.05 4.77
N VAL A 10 7.57 -1.30 5.21
CA VAL A 10 8.62 -2.33 5.07
C VAL A 10 8.36 -3.29 3.91
N ASN A 11 7.50 -2.90 2.97
CA ASN A 11 7.09 -3.71 1.83
C ASN A 11 6.63 -5.14 2.22
N CYS A 12 5.69 -5.26 3.16
CA CYS A 12 5.26 -6.56 3.70
C CYS A 12 4.14 -7.26 2.89
N GLY A 13 3.49 -6.58 1.95
CA GLY A 13 2.43 -7.14 1.11
C GLY A 13 1.11 -7.47 1.80
N VAL A 14 0.92 -7.09 3.07
CA VAL A 14 -0.33 -7.37 3.79
C VAL A 14 -1.47 -6.44 3.35
N CYS A 15 -1.15 -5.22 2.94
CA CYS A 15 -2.15 -4.20 2.63
C CYS A 15 -2.78 -4.35 1.24
N GLU A 16 -2.04 -4.87 0.25
CA GLU A 16 -2.50 -5.07 -1.12
C GLU A 16 -3.74 -5.98 -1.21
N PRO A 17 -3.76 -7.23 -0.71
CA PRO A 17 -4.93 -8.11 -0.81
C PRO A 17 -6.10 -7.70 0.08
N GLU A 18 -5.84 -6.88 1.10
CA GLU A 18 -6.88 -6.35 2.00
C GLU A 18 -7.57 -5.11 1.43
N CYS A 19 -7.02 -4.53 0.35
CA CYS A 19 -7.54 -3.33 -0.30
C CYS A 19 -8.82 -3.66 -1.09
N PRO A 20 -10.02 -3.22 -0.65
CA PRO A 20 -11.29 -3.63 -1.27
C PRO A 20 -11.51 -3.00 -2.66
N ASN A 21 -10.78 -1.95 -2.99
CA ASN A 21 -10.82 -1.24 -4.25
C ASN A 21 -9.56 -1.50 -5.11
N GLU A 22 -8.68 -2.41 -4.68
CA GLU A 22 -7.47 -2.80 -5.43
C GLU A 22 -6.59 -1.58 -5.82
N ALA A 23 -6.59 -0.55 -4.96
CA ALA A 23 -5.92 0.72 -5.18
C ALA A 23 -4.45 0.76 -4.71
N ILE A 24 -3.98 -0.31 -4.09
CA ILE A 24 -2.63 -0.39 -3.51
C ILE A 24 -1.76 -1.27 -4.40
N THR A 25 -0.59 -0.78 -4.78
CA THR A 25 0.37 -1.50 -5.64
C THR A 25 1.79 -1.43 -5.08
N GLU A 26 2.60 -2.45 -5.35
CA GLU A 26 4.02 -2.47 -4.98
C GLU A 26 4.81 -1.43 -5.79
N GLY A 27 5.39 -0.44 -5.11
CA GLY A 27 6.31 0.56 -5.68
C GLY A 27 7.79 0.14 -5.52
N GLU A 28 8.72 1.03 -5.89
CA GLU A 28 10.16 0.71 -5.85
C GLU A 28 10.70 0.56 -4.42
N ASP A 29 10.25 1.39 -3.47
CA ASP A 29 10.73 1.39 -2.08
C ASP A 29 9.60 1.12 -1.06
N ILE A 30 8.41 1.66 -1.33
CA ILE A 30 7.21 1.54 -0.51
C ILE A 30 6.01 1.20 -1.41
N TYR A 31 4.92 0.71 -0.81
CA TYR A 31 3.67 0.57 -1.55
C TYR A 31 3.10 1.96 -1.89
N ASP A 32 2.46 2.06 -3.05
CA ASP A 32 1.79 3.27 -3.52
C ASP A 32 0.27 3.08 -3.52
N ILE A 33 -0.48 4.17 -3.32
CA ILE A 33 -1.94 4.20 -3.41
C ILE A 33 -2.35 5.04 -4.63
N ASP A 34 -3.08 4.43 -5.57
CA ASP A 34 -3.72 5.13 -6.69
C ASP A 34 -5.20 5.45 -6.34
N PRO A 35 -5.58 6.73 -6.17
CA PRO A 35 -6.91 7.14 -5.68
C PRO A 35 -8.08 6.91 -6.66
#